data_AF-A0A6B3D2C5-F1
#
_entry.id   AF-A0A6B3D2C5-F1
#
_cell.length_a   1.000
_cell.length_b   1.000
_cell.length_c   1.000
_cell.angle_alpha   90.00
_cell.angle_beta   90.00
_cell.angle_gamma   90.00
#
_symmetry.space_group_name_H-M   'P 1'
#
loop_
_entity.id
_entity.type
_entity.pdbx_description
1 polymer ?
#
loop_
_entity_poly.entity_id
_entity_poly.type
_entity_poly.pdbx_seq_one_letter_code
_entity_poly.pdbx_strand_id
1 'polypeptide(L)'
;PQARRLIDELGGAKAWAERTGSVPSASFTVTKWAWLAEHEPEAVRAVKAVRLPHDYLTERLTGEGTTDRGDVSGTGWWASGTEAYDEEILAHVGLDPAL
;
A
#
# COMPACT_ATOMS: atom_id res chain seq x y z
N PRO A 1 6.31 10.27 10.02
CA PRO A 1 5.39 11.44 9.92
C PRO A 1 4.19 11.14 9.01
N GLN A 2 4.47 10.46 7.90
CA GLN A 2 3.54 10.05 6.85
C GLN A 2 2.40 9.18 7.39
N ALA A 3 2.68 8.14 8.20
CA ALA A 3 1.63 7.33 8.81
C ALA A 3 0.61 8.20 9.59
N ARG A 4 1.10 9.11 10.43
CA ARG A 4 0.23 10.01 11.20
C ARG A 4 -0.58 10.94 10.29
N ARG A 5 0.08 11.54 9.30
CA ARG A 5 -0.57 12.40 8.28
C ARG A 5 -1.69 11.64 7.57
N LEU A 6 -1.41 10.44 7.04
CA LEU A 6 -2.39 9.59 6.35
C LEU A 6 -3.55 9.18 7.26
N ILE A 7 -3.26 8.87 8.54
CA ILE A 7 -4.29 8.59 9.54
C ILE A 7 -5.20 9.81 9.70
N ASP A 8 -4.63 10.99 9.91
CA ASP A 8 -5.39 12.22 10.14
C ASP A 8 -6.20 12.66 8.90
N GLU A 9 -5.64 12.52 7.70
CA GLU A 9 -6.27 12.91 6.43
C GLU A 9 -7.44 11.98 6.01
N LEU A 10 -7.38 10.69 6.35
CA LEU A 10 -8.36 9.69 5.93
C LEU A 10 -9.30 9.25 7.06
N GLY A 11 -9.61 10.17 7.99
CA GLY A 11 -10.68 9.99 8.98
C GLY A 11 -10.27 9.33 10.29
N GLY A 12 -8.97 9.21 10.56
CA GLY A 12 -8.42 8.72 11.82
C GLY A 12 -8.31 7.21 11.93
N ALA A 13 -7.77 6.74 13.05
CA ALA A 13 -7.44 5.33 13.28
C ALA A 13 -8.66 4.40 13.14
N LYS A 14 -9.85 4.84 13.55
CA LYS A 14 -11.08 4.04 13.42
C LYS A 14 -11.44 3.79 11.96
N ALA A 15 -11.44 4.83 11.12
CA ALA A 15 -11.74 4.70 9.70
C ALA A 15 -10.76 3.76 9.00
N TRP A 16 -9.47 3.86 9.32
CA TRP A 16 -8.44 2.95 8.81
C TRP A 16 -8.66 1.48 9.19
N ALA A 17 -8.97 1.22 10.47
CA ALA A 17 -9.27 -0.12 10.96
C ALA A 17 -10.54 -0.70 10.30
N GLU A 18 -11.56 0.12 10.06
CA GLU A 18 -12.80 -0.31 9.37
C GLU A 18 -12.55 -0.61 7.89
N ARG A 19 -11.74 0.19 7.20
CA ARG A 19 -11.44 0.02 5.77
C ARG A 19 -10.51 -1.15 5.50
N THR A 20 -9.37 -1.21 6.20
CA THR A 20 -8.26 -2.12 5.86
C THR A 20 -8.06 -3.25 6.87
N GLY A 21 -8.71 -3.18 8.04
CA GLY A 21 -8.49 -4.10 9.16
C GLY A 21 -7.28 -3.74 10.03
N SER A 22 -6.58 -2.64 9.75
CA SER A 22 -5.41 -2.19 10.51
C SER A 22 -5.25 -0.68 10.51
N VAL A 23 -4.52 -0.16 11.50
CA VAL A 23 -4.07 1.24 11.52
C VAL A 23 -2.62 1.26 11.03
N PRO A 24 -2.30 1.97 9.93
CA PRO A 24 -0.99 1.88 9.31
C PRO A 24 0.08 2.49 10.21
N SER A 25 1.17 1.77 10.41
CA SER A 25 2.36 2.27 11.08
C SER A 25 3.45 2.63 10.06
N ALA A 26 4.63 3.03 10.53
CA ALA A 26 5.80 3.24 9.69
C ALA A 26 6.23 1.99 8.90
N SER A 27 5.86 0.78 9.35
CA SER A 27 6.24 -0.47 8.68
C SER A 27 5.37 -0.79 7.46
N PHE A 28 4.19 -0.17 7.32
CA PHE A 28 3.23 -0.47 6.26
C PHE A 28 3.69 0.05 4.90
N THR A 29 3.32 -0.65 3.83
CA THR A 29 3.72 -0.30 2.45
C THR A 29 3.19 1.08 2.05
N VAL A 30 1.93 1.41 2.35
CA VAL A 30 1.33 2.72 2.08
C VAL A 30 2.13 3.87 2.72
N THR A 31 2.65 3.66 3.93
CA THR A 31 3.46 4.66 4.63
C THR A 31 4.83 4.86 3.97
N LYS A 32 5.47 3.76 3.56
CA LYS A 32 6.74 3.81 2.82
C LYS A 32 6.56 4.46 1.45
N TRP A 33 5.46 4.16 0.76
CA TRP A 33 5.11 4.76 -0.51
C TRP A 33 4.91 6.27 -0.39
N ALA A 34 4.11 6.73 0.59
CA ALA A 34 3.93 8.15 0.85
C ALA A 34 5.26 8.86 1.15
N TRP A 35 6.17 8.21 1.89
CA TRP A 35 7.52 8.75 2.10
C TRP A 35 8.30 8.84 0.79
N LEU A 36 8.28 7.79 -0.04
CA LEU A 36 8.99 7.76 -1.33
C LEU A 36 8.45 8.83 -2.28
N ALA A 37 7.13 9.03 -2.34
CA ALA A 37 6.51 10.09 -3.15
C ALA A 37 6.95 11.49 -2.71
N GLU A 38 7.10 11.71 -1.40
CA GLU A 38 7.54 13.00 -0.86
C GLU A 38 9.05 13.26 -1.06
N HIS A 39 9.89 12.22 -0.98
CA HIS A 39 11.36 12.39 -0.91
C HIS A 39 12.09 11.99 -2.20
N GLU A 40 11.55 11.04 -2.95
CA GLU A 40 12.14 10.49 -4.19
C GLU A 40 11.11 10.42 -5.32
N PRO A 41 10.52 11.56 -5.74
CA PRO A 41 9.43 11.57 -6.71
C PRO A 41 9.83 11.05 -8.11
N GLU A 42 11.11 11.14 -8.48
CA GLU A 42 11.64 10.53 -9.71
C GLU A 42 11.64 9.00 -9.63
N ALA A 43 11.95 8.44 -8.46
CA ALA A 43 11.91 6.99 -8.26
C ALA A 43 10.47 6.49 -8.39
N VAL A 44 9.50 7.18 -7.76
CA VAL A 44 8.07 6.88 -7.91
C VAL A 44 7.64 6.91 -9.38
N ARG A 45 8.07 7.90 -10.17
CA ARG A 45 7.77 7.96 -11.61
C ARG A 45 8.33 6.77 -12.41
N ALA A 46 9.46 6.23 -11.97
CA ALA A 46 10.10 5.09 -12.62
C ALA A 46 9.51 3.73 -12.21
N VAL A 47 8.69 3.68 -11.15
CA VAL A 47 8.07 2.44 -10.67
C VAL A 47 7.20 1.81 -11.76
N LYS A 48 7.37 0.50 -11.94
CA LYS A 48 6.55 -0.35 -12.82
C LYS A 48 5.68 -1.34 -12.07
N ALA A 49 6.01 -1.58 -10.81
CA ALA A 49 5.34 -2.53 -9.94
C ALA A 49 5.73 -2.26 -8.48
N VAL A 50 4.78 -2.42 -7.56
CA VAL A 50 5.10 -2.57 -6.13
C VAL A 50 4.94 -4.04 -5.74
N ARG A 51 5.96 -4.59 -5.08
CA ARG A 51 6.02 -6.00 -4.68
C ARG A 51 6.45 -6.11 -3.23
N LEU A 52 5.77 -6.96 -2.47
CA LEU A 52 6.28 -7.44 -1.20
C LEU A 52 7.47 -8.39 -1.45
N PRO A 53 8.32 -8.66 -0.44
CA PRO A 53 9.51 -9.47 -0.65
C PRO A 53 9.23 -10.85 -1.23
N HIS A 54 8.14 -11.51 -0.82
CA HIS A 54 7.75 -12.81 -1.37
C HIS A 54 7.13 -12.70 -2.77
N ASP A 55 6.36 -11.64 -3.08
CA ASP A 55 5.87 -11.38 -4.45
C ASP A 55 7.04 -11.25 -5.42
N TYR A 56 8.07 -10.49 -5.04
CA TYR A 56 9.27 -10.30 -5.85
C TYR A 56 9.99 -11.62 -6.10
N LEU A 57 10.18 -12.44 -5.05
CA LEU A 57 10.81 -13.76 -5.22
C LEU A 57 9.96 -14.69 -6.09
N THR A 58 8.64 -14.68 -5.93
CA THR A 58 7.72 -15.45 -6.76
C THR A 58 7.84 -15.04 -8.22
N GLU A 59 7.77 -13.75 -8.52
CA GLU A 59 7.91 -13.20 -9.88
C GLU A 59 9.26 -13.59 -10.51
N ARG A 60 10.35 -13.53 -9.74
CA ARG A 60 11.68 -13.92 -10.23
C ARG A 60 11.80 -15.42 -10.54
N LEU A 61 11.00 -16.26 -9.89
CA LEU A 61 11.03 -17.72 -10.06
C LEU A 61 10.03 -18.21 -11.11
N THR A 62 8.86 -17.57 -11.22
CA THR A 62 7.73 -18.06 -12.03
C THR A 62 7.43 -17.16 -13.22
N GLY A 63 7.88 -15.90 -13.21
CA GLY A 63 7.48 -14.87 -14.16
C GLY A 63 6.17 -14.17 -13.82
N GLU A 64 5.50 -14.55 -12.72
CA GLU A 64 4.21 -13.99 -12.30
C GLU A 64 4.33 -13.30 -10.93
N GLY A 65 4.08 -12.00 -10.90
CA GLY A 65 3.96 -11.24 -9.65
C GLY A 65 2.58 -11.45 -9.04
N THR A 66 2.53 -12.08 -7.88
CA THR A 66 1.29 -12.33 -7.14
C THR A 66 1.52 -12.13 -5.66
N THR A 67 0.47 -11.70 -4.97
CA THR A 67 0.44 -11.50 -3.52
C THR A 67 -0.75 -12.24 -2.94
N ASP A 68 -0.59 -12.83 -1.75
CA ASP A 68 -1.71 -13.48 -1.06
C ASP A 68 -2.44 -12.51 -0.13
N ARG A 69 -3.64 -12.92 0.30
CA ARG A 69 -4.52 -12.10 1.15
C ARG A 69 -3.88 -11.74 2.50
N GLY A 70 -3.04 -12.60 3.06
CA GLY A 70 -2.37 -12.37 4.33
C GLY A 70 -1.35 -11.25 4.19
N ASP A 71 -0.44 -11.36 3.23
CA ASP A 71 0.61 -10.37 3.01
C ASP A 71 0.05 -9.02 2.51
N VAL A 72 -0.91 -9.02 1.59
CA VAL A 72 -1.52 -7.78 1.10
C VAL A 72 -2.29 -7.02 2.18
N SER A 73 -2.83 -7.70 3.21
CA SER A 73 -3.51 -7.04 4.33
C SER A 73 -2.59 -6.10 5.14
N GLY A 74 -1.28 -6.36 5.13
CA GLY A 74 -0.26 -5.53 5.78
C GLY A 74 0.22 -4.33 4.96
N THR A 75 -0.31 -4.15 3.74
CA THR A 75 0.10 -3.04 2.87
C THR A 75 -0.52 -1.70 3.25
N GLY A 76 -1.74 -1.73 3.82
CA GLY A 76 -2.53 -0.55 4.11
C GLY A 76 -3.31 0.00 2.90
N TRP A 77 -3.45 -0.74 1.81
CA TRP A 77 -4.34 -0.37 0.70
C TRP A 77 -5.26 -1.52 0.27
N TRP A 78 -5.35 -2.58 1.08
CA TRP A 78 -6.27 -3.70 0.87
C TRP A 78 -7.44 -3.62 1.85
N ALA A 79 -8.65 -3.63 1.30
CA ALA A 79 -9.87 -3.68 2.08
C ALA A 79 -10.25 -5.13 2.39
N SER A 80 -9.86 -5.60 3.57
CA SER A 80 -10.07 -6.99 4.01
C SER A 80 -11.55 -7.41 4.01
N GLY A 81 -12.49 -6.47 4.16
CA GLY A 81 -13.93 -6.75 4.14
C GLY A 81 -14.53 -6.98 2.75
N THR A 82 -13.96 -6.37 1.71
CA THR A 82 -14.42 -6.50 0.31
C THR A 82 -13.52 -7.39 -0.54
N GLU A 83 -12.35 -7.78 0.00
CA GLU A 83 -11.30 -8.49 -0.72
C GLU A 83 -10.90 -7.77 -2.02
N ALA A 84 -10.71 -6.45 -1.92
CA ALA A 84 -10.28 -5.61 -3.03
C ALA A 84 -9.32 -4.53 -2.56
N TYR A 85 -8.58 -3.94 -3.50
CA TYR A 85 -7.82 -2.74 -3.20
C TYR A 85 -8.77 -1.57 -2.88
N ASP A 86 -8.39 -0.77 -1.90
CA ASP A 86 -9.09 0.46 -1.56
C ASP A 86 -8.61 1.58 -2.50
N GLU A 87 -9.36 1.80 -3.58
CA GLU A 87 -9.00 2.75 -4.64
C GLU A 87 -8.89 4.20 -4.15
N GLU A 88 -9.63 4.59 -3.11
CA GLU A 88 -9.53 5.93 -2.55
C GLU A 88 -8.21 6.10 -1.77
N ILE A 89 -7.76 5.08 -1.03
CA ILE A 89 -6.44 5.10 -0.40
C ILE A 89 -5.34 5.17 -1.47
N LEU A 90 -5.43 4.34 -2.51
CA LEU A 90 -4.46 4.32 -3.62
C LEU A 90 -4.38 5.68 -4.32
N ALA A 91 -5.54 6.26 -4.66
CA ALA A 91 -5.61 7.59 -5.27
C ALA A 91 -5.05 8.68 -4.36
N HIS A 92 -5.32 8.63 -3.05
CA HIS A 92 -4.81 9.59 -2.07
C HIS A 92 -3.29 9.60 -1.99
N VAL A 93 -2.65 8.45 -2.16
CA VAL A 93 -1.18 8.33 -2.20
C VAL A 93 -0.59 8.35 -3.61
N GLY A 94 -1.41 8.62 -4.63
CA GLY A 94 -0.98 8.74 -6.03
C GLY A 94 -0.45 7.43 -6.63
N LEU A 95 -0.95 6.28 -6.19
CA LEU A 95 -0.62 4.97 -6.75
C LEU A 95 -1.74 4.49 -7.68
N ASP A 96 -1.40 4.17 -8.93
CA ASP A 96 -2.32 3.55 -9.88
C ASP A 96 -2.59 2.10 -9.46
N PRO A 97 -3.86 1.66 -9.29
CA PRO A 97 -4.18 0.27 -8.98
C PRO A 97 -3.66 -0.77 -9.98
N ALA A 98 -3.24 -0.35 -11.18
CA ALA A 98 -2.64 -1.21 -12.19
C ALA A 98 -1.12 -1.48 -12.00
N LEU A 99 -0.44 -0.78 -11.08
CA LEU A 99 0.99 -0.96 -10.75
C LEU A 99 1.20 -2.00 -9.64
#